data_AF-A0A1G0ZHK1-F1
#
_entry.id   AF-A0A1G0ZHK1-F1
#
_cell.length_a   1.000
_cell.length_b   1.000
_cell.length_c   1.000
_cell.angle_alpha   90.00
_cell.angle_beta   90.00
_cell.angle_gamma   90.00
#
_symmetry.space_group_name_H-M   'P 1'
#
loop_
_entity.id
_entity.type
_entity.pdbx_description
1 polymer ?
#
loop_
_entity_poly.entity_id
_entity_poly.type
_entity_poly.pdbx_seq_one_letter_code
_entity_poly.pdbx_strand_id
1 'polypeptide(L)'
;MSMKQVTPVYRRDSRRGIALVTVMCFTFILSCVLSVMVLVSGTHSKITRHELNNEKAFYIAEAGVERAAQYIANGGTVPGTVSGNIGEGSYVATIISGASITDAWHSAGGQININPNNSSDNEFTVTLSDGSVINRDMLVQDYPGFIGQATLVHVKPKGNGNQNSFTIDGVTVDLENKNTYDIISDYMSVSIYNDNINTNGKAVGKWWISLAAAESTIATNGMGSGSGNIAQARAQYSMLSVGNVRGESVVILRETVKQKTWAKYALWMESNNGIYFKAGEKFYGSIYSTEQLSFSGDPEFFGDCTSAANSYSGSTNACIFHNGFQMGVSNQSMQQISFSNLQNKATLQVEGRTYVTFSGTNMLITNSRMGWNNQVVGCSSSTVIYVKKSNTGTSSTKPADVYVGGTLDGRITLVAENDFYITNHLYYAADSKTNLLSDDALGMIAKSDIYITTTAPDNLQIYAHMMATGLVDTNSSTEGTFKVVDYDHGSARGELMVHGGIVQHNRGAVGTFNSGTGVTLTGYNKNYTYDTRFEIDPPPEYPPLNDQLTFGVWRQR
;
A
#
# COMPACT_ATOMS: atom_id res chain seq x y z
N MET A 1 -118.14 43.78 6.17
CA MET A 1 -118.22 42.98 7.41
C MET A 1 -117.11 41.94 7.36
N SER A 2 -116.19 41.99 8.32
CA SER A 2 -115.19 41.01 8.77
C SER A 2 -114.87 39.76 7.92
N MET A 3 -113.60 39.56 7.52
CA MET A 3 -112.66 38.68 8.26
C MET A 3 -111.29 38.66 7.56
N LYS A 4 -110.25 38.90 8.38
CA LYS A 4 -108.84 38.57 8.08
C LYS A 4 -108.67 37.04 8.16
N GLN A 5 -107.89 36.46 7.25
CA GLN A 5 -107.11 35.26 7.55
C GLN A 5 -105.63 35.53 7.29
N VAL A 6 -104.83 35.14 8.29
CA VAL A 6 -103.39 35.30 8.42
C VAL A 6 -102.72 34.05 7.86
N THR A 7 -101.70 34.22 7.02
CA THR A 7 -100.75 33.16 6.64
C THR A 7 -99.39 33.41 7.31
N PRO A 8 -98.68 32.36 7.79
CA PRO A 8 -97.52 32.51 8.66
C PRO A 8 -96.23 32.81 7.87
N VAL A 9 -95.39 33.68 8.42
CA VAL A 9 -94.03 33.95 7.93
C VAL A 9 -93.11 32.80 8.36
N TYR A 10 -92.61 32.03 7.39
CA TYR A 10 -91.60 31.00 7.63
C TYR A 10 -90.23 31.68 7.86
N ARG A 11 -89.78 31.74 9.12
CA ARG A 11 -88.45 32.25 9.48
C ARG A 11 -87.40 31.23 9.07
N ARG A 12 -86.62 31.50 8.00
CA ARG A 12 -85.45 30.68 7.64
C ARG A 12 -84.37 30.87 8.71
N ASP A 13 -84.04 29.80 9.43
CA ASP A 13 -82.94 29.77 10.41
C ASP A 13 -81.58 30.00 9.73
N SER A 14 -80.97 31.17 9.92
CA SER A 14 -79.64 31.52 9.38
C SER A 14 -78.48 30.74 10.02
N ARG A 15 -78.72 29.97 11.08
CA ARG A 15 -77.70 29.20 11.82
C ARG A 15 -77.21 27.95 11.05
N ARG A 16 -78.04 27.39 10.17
CA ARG A 16 -77.65 26.20 9.37
C ARG A 16 -76.67 26.53 8.24
N GLY A 17 -76.71 27.75 7.70
CA GLY A 17 -75.80 28.21 6.65
C GLY A 17 -74.39 28.48 7.18
N ILE A 18 -74.27 29.12 8.34
CA ILE A 18 -72.96 29.38 8.98
C ILE A 18 -72.27 28.07 9.36
N ALA A 19 -73.00 27.12 9.98
CA ALA A 19 -72.44 25.83 10.36
C ALA A 19 -71.87 25.06 9.15
N LEU A 20 -72.55 25.07 8.00
CA LEU A 20 -72.07 24.44 6.78
C LEU A 20 -70.78 25.08 6.27
N VAL A 21 -70.73 26.42 6.21
CA VAL A 21 -69.53 27.16 5.76
C VAL A 21 -68.36 26.91 6.71
N THR A 22 -68.59 26.89 8.02
CA THR A 22 -67.54 26.60 9.01
C THR A 22 -67.00 25.18 8.84
N VAL A 23 -67.86 24.18 8.70
CA VAL A 23 -67.42 22.78 8.45
C VAL A 23 -66.66 22.68 7.14
N MET A 24 -67.12 23.32 6.06
CA MET A 24 -66.42 23.35 4.77
C MET A 24 -65.04 23.98 4.89
N CYS A 25 -64.91 25.11 5.57
CA CYS A 25 -63.61 25.75 5.83
C CYS A 25 -62.67 24.83 6.63
N PHE A 26 -63.15 24.20 7.69
CA PHE A 26 -62.33 23.25 8.47
C PHE A 26 -61.93 22.02 7.66
N THR A 27 -62.84 21.45 6.86
CA THR A 27 -62.51 20.32 5.98
C THR A 27 -61.51 20.71 4.89
N PHE A 28 -61.61 21.93 4.35
CA PHE A 28 -60.67 22.42 3.36
C PHE A 28 -59.27 22.58 3.96
N ILE A 29 -59.17 23.24 5.13
CA ILE A 29 -57.90 23.38 5.86
C ILE A 29 -57.31 22.01 6.18
N LEU A 30 -58.11 21.08 6.70
CA LEU A 30 -57.65 19.72 7.02
C LEU A 30 -57.18 18.97 5.77
N SER A 31 -57.88 19.12 4.64
CA SER A 31 -57.48 18.52 3.37
C SER A 31 -56.15 19.09 2.87
N CYS A 32 -55.93 20.41 2.99
CA CYS A 32 -54.67 21.05 2.63
C CYS A 32 -53.53 20.54 3.51
N VAL A 33 -53.73 20.44 4.82
CA VAL A 33 -52.72 19.91 5.75
C VAL A 33 -52.38 18.45 5.43
N LEU A 34 -53.38 17.61 5.16
CA LEU A 34 -53.18 16.21 4.76
C LEU A 34 -52.41 16.11 3.42
N SER A 35 -52.77 16.91 2.42
CA SER A 35 -52.06 16.95 1.14
C SER A 35 -50.60 17.37 1.33
N VAL A 36 -50.33 18.40 2.14
CA VAL A 36 -48.97 18.84 2.46
C VAL A 36 -48.20 17.75 3.20
N MET A 37 -48.81 17.08 4.19
CA MET A 37 -48.17 15.96 4.91
C MET A 37 -47.81 14.80 3.99
N VAL A 38 -48.66 14.44 3.03
CA VAL A 38 -48.35 13.37 2.05
C VAL A 38 -47.18 13.78 1.15
N LEU A 39 -47.13 15.03 0.70
CA LEU A 39 -46.03 15.56 -0.11
C LEU A 39 -44.70 15.61 0.68
N VAL A 40 -44.75 16.08 1.93
CA VAL A 40 -43.58 16.13 2.83
C VAL A 40 -43.10 14.72 3.20
N SER A 41 -44.01 13.79 3.48
CA SER A 41 -43.65 12.39 3.75
C SER A 41 -43.08 11.70 2.51
N GLY A 42 -43.61 11.99 1.32
CA GLY A 42 -43.10 11.46 0.06
C GLY A 42 -41.71 11.99 -0.29
N THR A 43 -41.45 13.27 -0.03
CA THR A 43 -40.12 13.89 -0.21
C THR A 43 -39.11 13.35 0.80
N HIS A 44 -39.45 13.29 2.09
CA HIS A 44 -38.59 12.65 3.10
C HIS A 44 -38.27 11.19 2.75
N SER A 45 -39.27 10.41 2.33
CA SER A 45 -39.04 9.00 1.95
C SER A 45 -38.09 8.86 0.75
N LYS A 46 -38.10 9.81 -0.19
CA LYS A 46 -37.14 9.83 -1.31
C LYS A 46 -35.75 10.20 -0.82
N ILE A 47 -35.62 11.28 -0.05
CA ILE A 47 -34.34 11.74 0.52
C ILE A 47 -33.68 10.62 1.33
N THR A 48 -34.42 9.98 2.24
CA THR A 48 -33.88 8.86 3.04
C THR A 48 -33.47 7.66 2.18
N ARG A 49 -34.16 7.40 1.05
CA ARG A 49 -33.73 6.34 0.12
C ARG A 49 -32.46 6.71 -0.64
N HIS A 50 -32.32 7.97 -1.05
CA HIS A 50 -31.09 8.48 -1.66
C HIS A 50 -29.93 8.39 -0.67
N GLU A 51 -30.11 8.87 0.57
CA GLU A 51 -29.11 8.77 1.63
C GLU A 51 -28.71 7.31 1.90
N LEU A 52 -29.67 6.40 2.04
CA LEU A 52 -29.41 4.98 2.25
C LEU A 52 -28.66 4.33 1.08
N ASN A 53 -29.04 4.65 -0.17
CA ASN A 53 -28.36 4.11 -1.34
C ASN A 53 -26.95 4.69 -1.49
N ASN A 54 -26.76 5.97 -1.14
CA ASN A 54 -25.47 6.64 -1.14
C ASN A 54 -24.52 6.02 -0.09
N GLU A 55 -25.02 5.78 1.12
CA GLU A 55 -24.25 5.08 2.17
C GLU A 55 -23.89 3.64 1.76
N LYS A 56 -24.80 2.93 1.09
CA LYS A 56 -24.49 1.61 0.54
C LYS A 56 -23.44 1.70 -0.57
N ALA A 57 -23.55 2.66 -1.49
CA ALA A 57 -22.57 2.88 -2.55
C ALA A 57 -21.18 3.18 -1.98
N PHE A 58 -21.09 3.91 -0.87
CA PHE A 58 -19.85 4.14 -0.12
C PHE A 58 -19.20 2.82 0.33
N TYR A 59 -19.92 1.94 1.04
CA TYR A 59 -19.36 0.67 1.49
C TYR A 59 -18.96 -0.24 0.32
N ILE A 60 -19.67 -0.18 -0.80
CA ILE A 60 -19.33 -0.92 -2.02
C ILE A 60 -18.03 -0.38 -2.63
N ALA A 61 -17.85 0.94 -2.67
CA ALA A 61 -16.61 1.57 -3.10
C ALA A 61 -15.43 1.20 -2.18
N GLU A 62 -15.62 1.18 -0.85
CA GLU A 62 -14.57 0.74 0.09
C GLU A 62 -14.19 -0.71 -0.15
N ALA A 63 -15.17 -1.58 -0.31
CA ALA A 63 -14.90 -2.97 -0.64
C ALA A 63 -14.20 -3.12 -2.00
N GLY A 64 -14.47 -2.23 -2.96
CA GLY A 64 -13.75 -2.18 -4.23
C GLY A 64 -12.26 -1.81 -4.06
N VAL A 65 -11.95 -0.84 -3.20
CA VAL A 65 -10.56 -0.54 -2.79
C VAL A 65 -9.91 -1.79 -2.18
N GLU A 66 -10.58 -2.49 -1.26
CA GLU A 66 -10.03 -3.70 -0.62
C GLU A 66 -9.78 -4.84 -1.64
N ARG A 67 -10.63 -4.94 -2.67
CA ARG A 67 -10.44 -5.92 -3.75
C ARG A 67 -9.27 -5.57 -4.66
N ALA A 68 -9.10 -4.28 -4.96
CA ALA A 68 -7.94 -3.77 -5.67
C ALA A 68 -6.63 -3.99 -4.87
N ALA A 69 -6.67 -3.73 -3.56
CA ALA A 69 -5.62 -4.05 -2.61
C ALA A 69 -5.22 -5.52 -2.64
N GLN A 70 -6.20 -6.42 -2.53
CA GLN A 70 -5.99 -7.88 -2.59
C GLN A 70 -5.41 -8.32 -3.94
N TYR A 71 -5.84 -7.69 -5.04
CA TYR A 71 -5.30 -7.98 -6.37
C TYR A 71 -3.81 -7.64 -6.47
N ILE A 72 -3.39 -6.48 -5.95
CA ILE A 72 -1.95 -6.10 -5.87
C ILE A 72 -1.19 -7.11 -5.01
N ALA A 73 -1.72 -7.44 -3.83
CA ALA A 73 -1.09 -8.38 -2.91
C ALA A 73 -0.86 -9.78 -3.51
N ASN A 74 -1.75 -10.22 -4.41
CA ASN A 74 -1.62 -11.49 -5.13
C ASN A 74 -0.68 -11.43 -6.34
N GLY A 75 0.04 -10.33 -6.55
CA GLY A 75 0.94 -10.14 -7.69
C GLY A 75 0.24 -9.70 -8.98
N GLY A 76 -0.96 -9.10 -8.86
CA GLY A 76 -1.68 -8.51 -9.98
C GLY A 76 -0.88 -7.42 -10.69
N THR A 77 -1.08 -7.28 -11.99
CA THR A 77 -0.37 -6.29 -12.81
C THR A 77 -0.86 -4.88 -12.50
N VAL A 78 0.06 -3.94 -12.30
CA VAL A 78 -0.26 -2.54 -12.01
C VAL A 78 0.40 -1.63 -13.06
N PRO A 79 -0.30 -0.62 -13.63
CA PRO A 79 -1.70 -0.24 -13.38
C PRO A 79 -2.71 -1.31 -13.81
N GLY A 80 -3.86 -1.37 -13.14
CA GLY A 80 -4.87 -2.39 -13.38
C GLY A 80 -6.25 -2.01 -12.83
N THR A 81 -7.31 -2.65 -13.32
CA THR A 81 -8.68 -2.40 -12.86
C THR A 81 -9.29 -3.70 -12.35
N VAL A 82 -9.90 -3.64 -11.17
CA VAL A 82 -10.65 -4.73 -10.55
C VAL A 82 -12.10 -4.29 -10.46
N SER A 83 -13.01 -5.08 -11.00
CA SER A 83 -14.45 -4.79 -10.93
C SER A 83 -15.22 -6.02 -10.47
N GLY A 84 -16.36 -5.80 -9.85
CA GLY A 84 -17.23 -6.89 -9.44
C GLY A 84 -18.51 -6.41 -8.77
N ASN A 85 -19.32 -7.37 -8.32
CA ASN A 85 -20.57 -7.11 -7.61
C ASN A 85 -20.45 -7.52 -6.15
N ILE A 86 -21.04 -6.74 -5.25
CA ILE A 86 -21.14 -7.04 -3.82
C ILE A 86 -22.58 -6.74 -3.39
N GLY A 87 -23.33 -7.78 -3.01
CA GLY A 87 -24.76 -7.65 -2.71
C GLY A 87 -25.55 -7.11 -3.90
N GLU A 88 -26.28 -6.00 -3.69
CA GLU A 88 -27.07 -5.33 -4.73
C GLU A 88 -26.29 -4.24 -5.51
N GLY A 89 -25.01 -4.01 -5.17
CA GLY A 89 -24.17 -2.98 -5.78
C GLY A 89 -23.04 -3.54 -6.63
N SER A 90 -22.44 -2.68 -7.44
CA SER A 90 -21.24 -2.99 -8.23
C SER A 90 -20.12 -2.02 -7.90
N TYR A 91 -18.88 -2.46 -8.06
CA TYR A 91 -17.71 -1.61 -7.92
C TYR A 91 -16.80 -1.72 -9.16
N VAL A 92 -16.10 -0.64 -9.45
CA VAL A 92 -14.93 -0.59 -10.33
C VAL A 92 -13.81 0.08 -9.53
N ALA A 93 -12.68 -0.60 -9.38
CA ALA A 93 -11.54 -0.12 -8.63
C ALA A 93 -10.31 -0.09 -9.54
N THR A 94 -9.79 1.09 -9.81
CA THR A 94 -8.60 1.32 -10.62
C THR A 94 -7.39 1.51 -9.70
N ILE A 95 -6.35 0.74 -9.97
CA ILE A 95 -5.05 0.79 -9.31
C ILE A 95 -4.09 1.58 -10.19
N ILE A 96 -3.55 2.63 -9.62
CA ILE A 96 -2.69 3.60 -10.28
C ILE A 96 -1.27 3.41 -9.74
N SER A 97 -0.26 3.26 -10.61
CA SER A 97 1.15 3.11 -10.22
C SER A 97 1.91 4.42 -10.38
N GLY A 98 2.51 4.94 -9.31
CA GLY A 98 3.53 5.99 -9.39
C GLY A 98 3.06 7.31 -9.99
N ALA A 99 1.78 7.66 -9.85
CA ALA A 99 1.26 8.91 -10.37
C ALA A 99 1.82 10.11 -9.59
N SER A 100 2.34 11.11 -10.32
CA SER A 100 2.35 12.48 -9.83
C SER A 100 0.89 12.97 -9.81
N ILE A 101 0.37 13.20 -8.61
CA ILE A 101 -0.95 13.79 -8.40
C ILE A 101 -0.71 15.25 -7.99
N THR A 102 -1.48 16.16 -8.57
CA THR A 102 -1.43 17.56 -8.18
C THR A 102 -1.78 17.75 -6.70
N ASP A 103 -1.02 18.60 -6.00
CA ASP A 103 -1.17 18.87 -4.55
C ASP A 103 -2.35 19.79 -4.21
N ALA A 104 -3.02 20.35 -5.22
CA ALA A 104 -4.17 21.24 -5.09
C ALA A 104 -5.30 20.91 -6.09
N TRP A 105 -6.45 21.57 -5.90
CA TRP A 105 -7.59 21.56 -6.82
C TRP A 105 -7.34 22.51 -7.98
N HIS A 106 -7.50 22.02 -9.21
CA HIS A 106 -7.21 22.78 -10.41
C HIS A 106 -8.44 23.05 -11.27
N SER A 107 -8.40 24.15 -12.01
CA SER A 107 -9.24 24.32 -13.19
C SER A 107 -8.55 23.65 -14.38
N ALA A 108 -9.14 22.60 -14.93
CA ALA A 108 -8.59 21.87 -16.05
C ALA A 108 -9.49 21.97 -17.27
N GLY A 109 -8.94 22.18 -18.45
CA GLY A 109 -9.76 22.25 -19.64
C GLY A 109 -8.99 22.21 -20.94
N GLY A 110 -9.63 21.73 -21.99
CA GLY A 110 -8.99 21.60 -23.28
C GLY A 110 -9.57 20.53 -24.18
N GLN A 111 -8.81 20.19 -25.23
CA GLN A 111 -9.15 19.13 -26.18
C GLN A 111 -8.04 18.09 -26.23
N ILE A 112 -8.41 16.83 -26.06
CA ILE A 112 -7.52 15.67 -26.04
C ILE A 112 -7.89 14.76 -27.21
N ASN A 113 -6.92 14.53 -28.10
CA ASN A 113 -7.08 13.67 -29.27
C ASN A 113 -6.95 12.20 -28.85
N ILE A 114 -7.92 11.37 -29.23
CA ILE A 114 -8.00 9.95 -28.88
C ILE A 114 -8.05 9.07 -30.13
N ASN A 115 -7.64 7.80 -29.97
CA ASN A 115 -7.75 6.78 -31.01
C ASN A 115 -8.58 5.61 -30.48
N PRO A 116 -9.77 5.32 -31.01
CA PRO A 116 -10.58 4.17 -30.58
C PRO A 116 -10.22 2.85 -31.30
N ASN A 117 -9.13 2.81 -32.08
CA ASN A 117 -8.91 1.76 -33.11
C ASN A 117 -7.59 0.95 -32.99
N ASN A 118 -6.72 1.14 -32.00
CA ASN A 118 -5.32 0.68 -32.11
C ASN A 118 -4.74 -0.17 -30.97
N SER A 119 -5.43 -0.47 -29.87
CA SER A 119 -5.04 -1.57 -28.96
C SER A 119 -6.12 -1.93 -27.94
N SER A 120 -6.07 -3.16 -27.38
CA SER A 120 -6.85 -3.61 -26.22
C SER A 120 -6.37 -3.04 -24.88
N ASP A 121 -5.18 -2.44 -24.82
CA ASP A 121 -4.47 -2.21 -23.56
C ASP A 121 -4.63 -0.77 -23.01
N ASN A 122 -5.89 -0.31 -22.95
CA ASN A 122 -6.38 0.96 -22.37
C ASN A 122 -6.47 2.16 -23.33
N GLU A 123 -7.53 2.17 -24.14
CA GLU A 123 -8.04 3.37 -24.82
C GLU A 123 -9.15 3.99 -23.95
N PHE A 124 -9.20 5.32 -23.93
CA PHE A 124 -9.93 6.17 -22.98
C PHE A 124 -11.25 5.63 -22.39
N THR A 125 -11.55 6.04 -21.16
CA THR A 125 -12.89 5.91 -20.57
C THR A 125 -13.34 7.24 -20.01
N VAL A 126 -14.64 7.54 -20.17
CA VAL A 126 -15.29 8.68 -19.56
C VAL A 126 -16.44 8.17 -18.71
N THR A 127 -16.36 8.35 -17.40
CA THR A 127 -17.46 8.01 -16.49
C THR A 127 -18.36 9.22 -16.35
N LEU A 128 -19.62 9.06 -16.74
CA LEU A 128 -20.65 10.09 -16.65
C LEU A 128 -21.12 10.27 -15.19
N SER A 129 -21.78 11.38 -14.91
CA SER A 129 -22.30 11.67 -13.55
C SER A 129 -23.32 10.64 -13.05
N ASP A 130 -23.96 9.87 -13.94
CA ASP A 130 -24.87 8.77 -13.59
C ASP A 130 -24.17 7.41 -13.42
N GLY A 131 -22.83 7.39 -13.51
CA GLY A 131 -21.99 6.20 -13.41
C GLY A 131 -21.89 5.38 -14.70
N SER A 132 -22.62 5.72 -15.76
CA SER A 132 -22.44 5.08 -17.07
C SER A 132 -21.10 5.47 -17.69
N VAL A 133 -20.56 4.63 -18.57
CA VAL A 133 -19.21 4.81 -19.13
C VAL A 133 -19.27 4.91 -20.64
N ILE A 134 -18.60 5.93 -21.18
CA ILE A 134 -18.28 6.02 -22.61
C ILE A 134 -16.86 5.52 -22.80
N ASN A 135 -16.70 4.53 -23.67
CA ASN A 135 -15.42 3.93 -24.00
C ASN A 135 -15.33 3.71 -25.52
N ARG A 136 -14.25 3.05 -25.97
CA ARG A 136 -14.03 2.76 -27.39
C ARG A 136 -15.20 2.02 -28.06
N ASP A 137 -15.87 1.10 -27.35
CA ASP A 137 -16.87 0.20 -27.94
C ASP A 137 -18.13 0.99 -28.33
N MET A 138 -18.31 2.18 -27.76
CA MET A 138 -19.37 3.11 -28.13
C MET A 138 -19.02 4.02 -29.32
N LEU A 139 -17.74 4.37 -29.52
CA LEU A 139 -17.30 5.32 -30.56
C LEU A 139 -17.15 4.66 -31.95
N VAL A 140 -18.19 3.97 -32.40
CA VAL A 140 -18.30 3.41 -33.75
C VAL A 140 -18.61 4.49 -34.79
N GLN A 141 -18.54 4.15 -36.08
CA GLN A 141 -18.74 5.12 -37.17
C GLN A 141 -20.09 5.85 -37.13
N ASP A 142 -21.12 5.27 -36.52
CA ASP A 142 -22.46 5.84 -36.39
C ASP A 142 -22.70 6.60 -35.09
N TYR A 143 -21.69 6.69 -34.22
CA TYR A 143 -21.85 7.36 -32.94
C TYR A 143 -21.92 8.88 -33.13
N PRO A 144 -23.01 9.54 -32.68
CA PRO A 144 -23.20 10.98 -32.90
C PRO A 144 -22.31 11.87 -32.04
N GLY A 145 -21.54 11.29 -31.12
CA GLY A 145 -20.84 12.01 -30.07
C GLY A 145 -21.68 12.11 -28.79
N PHE A 146 -21.13 12.79 -27.79
CA PHE A 146 -21.75 13.01 -26.50
C PHE A 146 -21.42 14.39 -25.97
N ILE A 147 -22.37 15.04 -25.30
CA ILE A 147 -22.16 16.26 -24.52
C ILE A 147 -22.89 16.08 -23.19
N GLY A 148 -22.19 16.24 -22.07
CA GLY A 148 -22.80 16.06 -20.75
C GLY A 148 -21.82 16.21 -19.60
N GLN A 149 -22.26 15.84 -18.39
CA GLN A 149 -21.42 15.86 -17.19
C GLN A 149 -20.69 14.53 -17.01
N ALA A 150 -19.44 14.60 -16.56
CA ALA A 150 -18.62 13.46 -16.22
C ALA A 150 -17.98 13.65 -14.84
N THR A 151 -17.53 12.55 -14.26
CA THR A 151 -16.78 12.53 -12.98
C THR A 151 -15.34 12.09 -13.17
N LEU A 152 -15.05 11.34 -14.24
CA LEU A 152 -13.72 10.86 -14.60
C LEU A 152 -13.51 10.88 -16.11
N VAL A 153 -12.36 11.39 -16.54
CA VAL A 153 -11.78 11.14 -17.87
C VAL A 153 -10.43 10.45 -17.67
N HIS A 154 -10.38 9.16 -17.99
CA HIS A 154 -9.14 8.39 -18.11
C HIS A 154 -8.74 8.38 -19.59
N VAL A 155 -7.56 8.89 -19.92
CA VAL A 155 -7.18 9.06 -21.33
C VAL A 155 -5.69 8.91 -21.58
N LYS A 156 -5.36 8.10 -22.58
CA LYS A 156 -4.04 8.10 -23.21
C LYS A 156 -4.11 8.89 -24.53
N PRO A 157 -3.44 10.05 -24.64
CA PRO A 157 -3.51 10.88 -25.83
C PRO A 157 -2.91 10.17 -27.05
N LYS A 158 -3.50 10.36 -28.23
CA LYS A 158 -2.99 9.82 -29.51
C LYS A 158 -1.77 10.59 -30.02
N GLY A 159 -1.70 11.88 -29.74
CA GLY A 159 -0.68 12.80 -30.23
C GLY A 159 0.21 13.35 -29.12
N ASN A 160 1.40 13.87 -29.48
CA ASN A 160 2.29 14.58 -28.56
C ASN A 160 1.73 15.98 -28.21
N GLY A 161 2.29 16.66 -27.20
CA GLY A 161 1.82 17.93 -26.63
C GLY A 161 1.24 18.94 -27.64
N ASN A 162 1.93 19.18 -28.76
CA ASN A 162 1.50 20.10 -29.83
C ASN A 162 0.19 19.73 -30.57
N GLN A 163 -0.37 18.55 -30.32
CA GLN A 163 -1.58 18.05 -30.98
C GLN A 163 -2.80 18.00 -30.05
N ASN A 164 -2.62 18.37 -28.78
CA ASN A 164 -3.66 18.53 -27.79
C ASN A 164 -3.64 19.99 -27.30
N SER A 165 -4.78 20.51 -26.85
CA SER A 165 -4.90 21.88 -26.36
C SER A 165 -5.39 21.86 -24.91
N PHE A 166 -4.59 21.31 -24.01
CA PHE A 166 -4.96 21.12 -22.60
C PHE A 166 -4.31 22.15 -21.69
N THR A 167 -5.07 22.64 -20.72
CA THR A 167 -4.63 23.65 -19.74
C THR A 167 -4.95 23.21 -18.32
N ILE A 168 -4.07 23.57 -17.38
CA ILE A 168 -4.26 23.45 -15.93
C ILE A 168 -4.03 24.84 -15.35
N ASP A 169 -5.03 25.39 -14.65
CA ASP A 169 -5.05 26.77 -14.13
C ASP A 169 -4.70 27.82 -15.18
N GLY A 170 -5.15 27.60 -16.41
CA GLY A 170 -4.88 28.48 -17.55
C GLY A 170 -3.48 28.36 -18.15
N VAL A 171 -2.63 27.48 -17.61
CA VAL A 171 -1.30 27.16 -18.17
C VAL A 171 -1.41 25.97 -19.10
N THR A 172 -0.92 26.10 -20.34
CA THR A 172 -0.87 24.99 -21.30
C THR A 172 0.04 23.87 -20.82
N VAL A 173 -0.45 22.63 -20.89
CA VAL A 173 0.28 21.42 -20.49
C VAL A 173 0.38 20.46 -21.67
N ASP A 174 1.60 20.00 -21.92
CA ASP A 174 1.85 19.00 -22.96
C ASP A 174 1.41 17.61 -22.49
N LEU A 175 0.33 17.12 -23.09
CA LEU A 175 -0.10 15.74 -22.92
C LEU A 175 0.73 14.84 -23.84
N GLU A 176 1.64 14.05 -23.27
CA GLU A 176 2.51 13.14 -24.00
C GLU A 176 1.81 11.79 -24.22
N ASN A 177 1.88 11.25 -25.44
CA ASN A 177 1.21 9.98 -25.79
C ASN A 177 1.84 8.74 -25.12
N LYS A 178 2.99 8.89 -24.47
CA LYS A 178 3.63 7.85 -23.65
C LYS A 178 2.98 7.72 -22.27
N ASN A 179 2.27 8.76 -21.82
CA ASN A 179 1.62 8.82 -20.52
C ASN A 179 0.10 8.63 -20.66
N THR A 180 -0.53 8.17 -19.58
CA THR A 180 -1.98 8.16 -19.39
C THR A 180 -2.35 9.20 -18.34
N TYR A 181 -3.49 9.86 -18.50
CA TYR A 181 -3.94 10.96 -17.66
C TYR A 181 -5.32 10.63 -17.08
N ASP A 182 -5.48 10.78 -15.78
CA ASP A 182 -6.78 10.72 -15.09
C ASP A 182 -7.16 12.12 -14.64
N ILE A 183 -8.31 12.61 -15.10
CA ILE A 183 -8.86 13.90 -14.72
C ILE A 183 -10.15 13.62 -13.96
N ILE A 184 -10.23 14.08 -12.70
CA ILE A 184 -11.30 13.71 -11.77
C ILE A 184 -11.94 14.98 -11.22
N SER A 185 -13.24 15.17 -11.40
CA SER A 185 -13.97 16.35 -10.93
C SER A 185 -15.47 16.10 -10.92
N ASP A 186 -16.17 16.55 -9.86
CA ASP A 186 -17.64 16.54 -9.81
C ASP A 186 -18.26 17.68 -10.64
N TYR A 187 -17.41 18.59 -11.12
CA TYR A 187 -17.77 19.78 -11.89
C TYR A 187 -17.11 19.73 -13.27
N MET A 188 -17.23 18.59 -13.95
CA MET A 188 -16.66 18.38 -15.29
C MET A 188 -17.74 18.26 -16.35
N SER A 189 -17.70 19.21 -17.29
CA SER A 189 -18.44 19.11 -18.55
C SER A 189 -17.54 18.50 -19.63
N VAL A 190 -18.03 17.50 -20.33
CA VAL A 190 -17.31 16.81 -21.41
C VAL A 190 -18.09 16.87 -22.73
N SER A 191 -17.36 16.92 -23.82
CA SER A 191 -17.85 16.76 -25.19
C SER A 191 -16.97 15.77 -25.93
N ILE A 192 -17.53 14.64 -26.33
CA ILE A 192 -16.86 13.61 -27.13
C ILE A 192 -17.38 13.70 -28.55
N TYR A 193 -16.51 13.93 -29.53
CA TYR A 193 -16.93 14.14 -30.91
C TYR A 193 -15.87 13.70 -31.91
N ASN A 194 -16.31 13.42 -33.13
CA ASN A 194 -15.43 13.23 -34.27
C ASN A 194 -15.34 14.53 -35.07
N ASP A 195 -14.13 14.94 -35.46
CA ASP A 195 -13.92 16.21 -36.17
C ASP A 195 -14.31 16.19 -37.65
N ASN A 196 -14.68 15.03 -38.20
CA ASN A 196 -15.15 14.91 -39.58
C ASN A 196 -16.20 13.79 -39.74
N ILE A 197 -17.45 14.20 -39.97
CA ILE A 197 -18.55 13.31 -40.34
C ILE A 197 -18.80 13.44 -41.84
N ASN A 198 -18.76 12.33 -42.58
CA ASN A 198 -19.00 12.35 -44.02
C ASN A 198 -20.48 12.56 -44.36
N THR A 199 -20.80 12.74 -45.65
CA THR A 199 -22.16 12.96 -46.15
C THR A 199 -23.15 11.82 -45.84
N ASN A 200 -22.66 10.65 -45.43
CA ASN A 200 -23.46 9.49 -45.04
C ASN A 200 -23.63 9.38 -43.51
N GLY A 201 -23.23 10.40 -42.75
CA GLY A 201 -23.32 10.42 -41.29
C GLY A 201 -22.25 9.58 -40.57
N LYS A 202 -21.21 9.13 -41.28
CA LYS A 202 -20.16 8.29 -40.70
C LYS A 202 -18.98 9.11 -40.22
N ALA A 203 -18.51 8.83 -39.01
CA ALA A 203 -17.27 9.38 -38.46
C ALA A 203 -16.03 8.88 -39.22
N VAL A 204 -15.32 9.79 -39.88
CA VAL A 204 -14.12 9.51 -40.70
C VAL A 204 -12.90 10.33 -40.28
N GLY A 205 -13.07 11.24 -39.32
CA GLY A 205 -12.01 12.08 -38.76
C GLY A 205 -11.38 11.54 -37.48
N LYS A 206 -10.73 12.41 -36.73
CA LYS A 206 -10.17 12.12 -35.40
C LYS A 206 -11.24 12.27 -34.33
N TRP A 207 -11.11 11.46 -33.29
CA TRP A 207 -11.96 11.55 -32.11
C TRP A 207 -11.29 12.44 -31.07
N TRP A 208 -12.10 13.25 -30.41
CA TRP A 208 -11.68 14.23 -29.43
C TRP A 208 -12.53 14.11 -28.17
N ILE A 209 -11.88 14.27 -27.02
CA ILE A 209 -12.52 14.59 -25.75
C ILE A 209 -12.20 16.05 -25.46
N SER A 210 -13.20 16.90 -25.52
CA SER A 210 -13.11 18.24 -24.94
C SER A 210 -13.67 18.20 -23.54
N LEU A 211 -13.00 18.84 -22.59
CA LEU A 211 -13.49 18.93 -21.22
C LEU A 211 -13.21 20.30 -20.61
N ALA A 212 -14.03 20.66 -19.64
CA ALA A 212 -13.82 21.77 -18.73
C ALA A 212 -14.23 21.29 -17.33
N ALA A 213 -13.30 21.34 -16.40
CA ALA A 213 -13.42 20.83 -15.05
C ALA A 213 -12.97 21.89 -14.04
N ALA A 214 -13.81 22.16 -13.04
CA ALA A 214 -13.41 22.89 -11.85
C ALA A 214 -13.07 21.91 -10.72
N GLU A 215 -12.24 22.33 -9.77
CA GLU A 215 -11.87 21.50 -8.61
C GLU A 215 -11.35 20.10 -8.96
N SER A 216 -10.62 20.06 -10.07
CA SER A 216 -10.14 18.81 -10.65
C SER A 216 -8.84 18.34 -10.00
N THR A 217 -8.76 17.03 -9.83
CA THR A 217 -7.52 16.31 -9.53
C THR A 217 -7.00 15.71 -10.83
N ILE A 218 -5.72 15.86 -11.11
CA ILE A 218 -5.08 15.31 -12.31
C ILE A 218 -3.98 14.36 -11.88
N ALA A 219 -4.01 13.13 -12.40
CA ALA A 219 -2.96 12.14 -12.22
C ALA A 219 -2.31 11.80 -13.55
N THR A 220 -0.98 11.71 -13.58
CA THR A 220 -0.20 11.37 -14.79
C THR A 220 0.56 10.05 -14.59
N ASN A 221 0.37 9.10 -15.51
CA ASN A 221 0.95 7.75 -15.47
C ASN A 221 1.88 7.52 -16.66
N GLY A 222 3.20 7.48 -16.46
CA GLY A 222 4.14 7.04 -17.50
C GLY A 222 5.60 7.29 -17.12
N MET A 223 6.44 6.25 -17.20
CA MET A 223 7.88 6.38 -16.96
C MET A 223 8.52 7.18 -18.10
N GLY A 224 8.93 8.41 -17.80
CA GLY A 224 9.96 9.12 -18.55
C GLY A 224 11.18 9.29 -17.64
N SER A 225 12.29 8.65 -18.00
CA SER A 225 13.62 9.03 -17.50
C SER A 225 13.83 10.53 -17.74
N GLY A 226 13.72 11.31 -16.68
CA GLY A 226 14.03 12.73 -16.63
C GLY A 226 14.92 12.97 -15.44
N SER A 227 16.21 13.17 -15.72
CA SER A 227 17.26 13.52 -14.77
C SER A 227 16.80 14.67 -13.86
N GLY A 228 16.66 14.39 -12.57
CA GLY A 228 16.22 15.34 -11.55
C GLY A 228 16.05 14.66 -10.20
N ASN A 229 17.17 14.36 -9.55
CA ASN A 229 17.33 14.08 -8.12
C ASN A 229 16.27 13.17 -7.43
N ILE A 230 16.60 11.86 -7.44
CA ILE A 230 16.48 10.90 -6.33
C ILE A 230 15.14 10.83 -5.57
N ALA A 231 14.22 9.98 -6.05
CA ALA A 231 13.45 9.00 -5.26
C ALA A 231 12.43 8.22 -6.14
N GLN A 232 12.86 7.64 -7.26
CA GLN A 232 12.03 6.70 -8.03
C GLN A 232 12.46 5.25 -7.78
N ALA A 233 11.85 4.65 -6.76
CA ALA A 233 11.58 3.20 -6.63
C ALA A 233 10.76 2.97 -5.33
N ARG A 234 9.58 3.59 -5.23
CA ARG A 234 8.61 3.26 -4.17
C ARG A 234 7.32 2.88 -4.89
N ALA A 235 6.87 1.64 -4.76
CA ALA A 235 5.56 1.21 -5.24
C ALA A 235 4.47 1.91 -4.41
N GLN A 236 4.21 3.19 -4.73
CA GLN A 236 3.09 3.97 -4.22
C GLN A 236 1.93 3.72 -5.18
N TYR A 237 0.89 3.09 -4.66
CA TYR A 237 -0.35 2.87 -5.39
C TYR A 237 -1.38 3.91 -4.95
N SER A 238 -2.13 4.46 -5.90
CA SER A 238 -3.39 5.12 -5.58
C SER A 238 -4.51 4.22 -6.07
N MET A 239 -5.50 3.98 -5.22
CA MET A 239 -6.68 3.20 -5.59
C MET A 239 -7.89 4.11 -5.65
N LEU A 240 -8.51 4.16 -6.82
CA LEU A 240 -9.76 4.86 -7.05
C LEU A 240 -10.84 3.81 -7.19
N SER A 241 -11.82 3.77 -6.29
CA SER A 241 -12.98 2.89 -6.44
C SER A 241 -14.27 3.66 -6.54
N VAL A 242 -15.08 3.32 -7.55
CA VAL A 242 -16.45 3.78 -7.71
C VAL A 242 -17.38 2.65 -7.30
N GLY A 243 -18.21 2.88 -6.29
CA GLY A 243 -19.28 1.99 -5.89
C GLY A 243 -20.62 2.51 -6.40
N ASN A 244 -21.44 1.66 -7.01
CA ASN A 244 -22.75 2.00 -7.55
C ASN A 244 -23.84 1.16 -6.89
N VAL A 245 -24.91 1.81 -6.44
CA VAL A 245 -26.12 1.17 -5.91
C VAL A 245 -27.35 1.90 -6.43
N ARG A 246 -28.10 1.23 -7.31
CA ARG A 246 -29.41 1.68 -7.81
C ARG A 246 -29.41 3.12 -8.34
N GLY A 247 -28.33 3.51 -9.05
CA GLY A 247 -28.18 4.84 -9.67
C GLY A 247 -27.45 5.87 -8.80
N GLU A 248 -27.20 5.58 -7.51
CA GLU A 248 -26.27 6.38 -6.70
C GLU A 248 -24.85 5.86 -6.91
N SER A 249 -23.88 6.77 -7.06
CA SER A 249 -22.46 6.42 -7.17
C SER A 249 -21.64 7.21 -6.15
N VAL A 250 -20.72 6.53 -5.47
CA VAL A 250 -19.74 7.14 -4.56
C VAL A 250 -18.34 6.82 -5.05
N VAL A 251 -17.45 7.81 -4.99
CA VAL A 251 -16.06 7.66 -5.40
C VAL A 251 -15.15 7.76 -4.18
N ILE A 252 -14.32 6.73 -3.99
CA ILE A 252 -13.30 6.69 -2.95
C ILE A 252 -11.93 6.71 -3.60
N LEU A 253 -11.11 7.66 -3.18
CA LEU A 253 -9.70 7.70 -3.50
C LEU A 253 -8.89 7.39 -2.24
N ARG A 254 -8.05 6.36 -2.33
CA ARG A 254 -7.05 6.00 -1.32
C ARG A 254 -5.67 6.25 -1.92
N GLU A 255 -5.02 7.31 -1.42
CA GLU A 255 -3.69 7.73 -1.87
C GLU A 255 -2.60 6.97 -1.10
N THR A 256 -1.44 6.79 -1.73
CA THR A 256 -0.22 6.27 -1.07
C THR A 256 -0.43 4.93 -0.38
N VAL A 257 -1.16 4.02 -1.04
CA VAL A 257 -1.27 2.65 -0.55
C VAL A 257 0.06 1.97 -0.75
N LYS A 258 0.74 1.69 0.36
CA LYS A 258 1.98 0.93 0.38
C LYS A 258 1.72 -0.40 1.05
N GLN A 259 2.14 -1.46 0.39
CA GLN A 259 2.23 -2.75 1.05
C GLN A 259 3.31 -2.67 2.13
N LYS A 260 2.93 -2.97 3.38
CA LYS A 260 3.93 -3.13 4.43
C LYS A 260 4.87 -4.24 4.02
N THR A 261 6.13 -4.10 4.40
CA THR A 261 7.09 -5.18 4.22
C THR A 261 7.35 -5.84 5.56
N TRP A 262 7.99 -7.00 5.50
CA TRP A 262 8.55 -7.63 6.69
C TRP A 262 9.52 -6.72 7.46
N ALA A 263 10.00 -5.64 6.84
CA ALA A 263 10.83 -4.64 7.48
C ALA A 263 10.15 -3.85 8.60
N LYS A 264 8.85 -4.06 8.87
CA LYS A 264 8.11 -3.39 9.95
C LYS A 264 8.50 -3.84 11.38
N TYR A 265 9.14 -5.00 11.52
CA TYR A 265 9.37 -5.63 12.81
C TYR A 265 10.81 -5.38 13.28
N ALA A 266 10.96 -5.03 14.56
CA ALA A 266 12.27 -5.06 15.20
C ALA A 266 12.74 -6.51 15.41
N LEU A 267 11.81 -7.38 15.82
CA LEU A 267 12.05 -8.80 15.99
C LEU A 267 10.77 -9.59 15.71
N TRP A 268 10.80 -10.42 14.67
CA TRP A 268 9.75 -11.36 14.35
C TRP A 268 10.32 -12.78 14.35
N MET A 269 9.60 -13.72 14.96
CA MET A 269 9.97 -15.12 14.97
C MET A 269 8.76 -16.04 14.85
N GLU A 270 8.88 -17.11 14.07
CA GLU A 270 7.84 -18.16 14.06
C GLU A 270 7.99 -19.01 15.33
N SER A 271 9.19 -19.53 15.60
CA SER A 271 9.53 -20.16 16.87
C SER A 271 10.49 -19.30 17.70
N ASN A 272 10.18 -19.12 18.98
CA ASN A 272 11.07 -18.45 19.93
C ASN A 272 12.20 -19.37 20.46
N ASN A 273 12.14 -20.69 20.21
CA ASN A 273 13.12 -21.67 20.69
C ASN A 273 13.40 -21.62 22.21
N GLY A 274 12.43 -21.15 23.00
CA GLY A 274 12.59 -20.98 24.44
C GLY A 274 13.66 -19.95 24.84
N ILE A 275 14.15 -19.12 23.91
CA ILE A 275 15.20 -18.14 24.17
C ILE A 275 14.63 -16.96 24.97
N TYR A 276 15.35 -16.60 26.03
CA TYR A 276 14.93 -15.57 26.97
C TYR A 276 15.25 -14.15 26.48
N PHE A 277 14.28 -13.27 26.68
CA PHE A 277 14.51 -11.85 26.91
C PHE A 277 14.94 -11.70 28.37
N LYS A 278 16.16 -11.23 28.60
CA LYS A 278 16.78 -11.23 29.94
C LYS A 278 17.00 -9.82 30.49
N ALA A 279 17.36 -9.77 31.77
CA ALA A 279 17.68 -8.53 32.48
C ALA A 279 18.67 -7.63 31.72
N GLY A 280 18.39 -6.33 31.74
CA GLY A 280 19.19 -5.29 31.10
C GLY A 280 19.07 -5.19 29.57
N GLU A 281 18.33 -6.09 28.90
CA GLU A 281 18.12 -6.02 27.46
C GLU A 281 17.04 -5.00 27.09
N LYS A 282 17.26 -4.29 25.98
CA LYS A 282 16.34 -3.26 25.48
C LYS A 282 15.97 -3.52 24.03
N PHE A 283 14.68 -3.35 23.75
CA PHE A 283 14.10 -3.56 22.42
C PHE A 283 13.25 -2.36 22.03
N TYR A 284 13.69 -1.63 21.01
CA TYR A 284 12.98 -0.48 20.46
C TYR A 284 12.29 -0.90 19.17
N GLY A 285 10.96 -1.07 19.20
CA GLY A 285 10.15 -1.46 18.05
C GLY A 285 9.37 -2.76 18.27
N SER A 286 8.48 -3.09 17.33
CA SER A 286 7.50 -4.16 17.51
C SER A 286 8.15 -5.54 17.50
N ILE A 287 7.72 -6.38 18.44
CA ILE A 287 8.10 -7.77 18.61
C ILE A 287 6.89 -8.66 18.42
N TYR A 288 7.06 -9.73 17.65
CA TYR A 288 6.03 -10.74 17.46
C TYR A 288 6.63 -12.15 17.49
N SER A 289 5.96 -13.07 18.21
CA SER A 289 6.25 -14.51 18.16
C SER A 289 4.99 -15.32 17.94
N THR A 290 5.02 -16.32 17.06
CA THR A 290 3.92 -17.29 16.97
C THR A 290 3.88 -18.20 18.20
N GLU A 291 5.04 -18.49 18.79
CA GLU A 291 5.17 -19.27 20.02
C GLU A 291 5.31 -18.42 21.29
N GLN A 292 5.42 -19.10 22.44
CA GLN A 292 5.63 -18.48 23.75
C GLN A 292 6.90 -17.63 23.79
N LEU A 293 6.78 -16.41 24.29
CA LEU A 293 7.93 -15.60 24.69
C LEU A 293 8.43 -16.05 26.07
N SER A 294 9.75 -16.03 26.27
CA SER A 294 10.40 -16.38 27.55
C SER A 294 11.03 -15.14 28.19
N PHE A 295 10.75 -14.88 29.47
CA PHE A 295 11.20 -13.67 30.17
C PHE A 295 11.99 -13.97 31.44
N SER A 296 13.06 -13.21 31.71
CA SER A 296 13.86 -13.31 32.93
C SER A 296 14.38 -11.93 33.35
N GLY A 297 14.12 -11.52 34.60
CA GLY A 297 14.57 -10.23 35.11
C GLY A 297 13.77 -9.05 34.53
N ASP A 298 14.46 -7.98 34.15
CA ASP A 298 13.88 -6.67 33.81
C ASP A 298 14.11 -6.22 32.34
N PRO A 299 13.85 -7.06 31.31
CA PRO A 299 13.91 -6.59 29.93
C PRO A 299 12.89 -5.47 29.68
N GLU A 300 13.29 -4.53 28.83
CA GLU A 300 12.50 -3.33 28.52
C GLU A 300 12.09 -3.29 27.04
N PHE A 301 10.80 -3.09 26.79
CA PHE A 301 10.17 -3.11 25.47
C PHE A 301 9.48 -1.79 25.17
N PHE A 302 9.93 -1.09 24.13
CA PHE A 302 9.39 0.22 23.74
C PHE A 302 8.37 0.15 22.60
N GLY A 303 8.31 -0.95 21.87
CA GLY A 303 7.25 -1.23 20.88
C GLY A 303 6.26 -2.26 21.39
N ASP A 304 5.30 -2.64 20.54
CA ASP A 304 4.33 -3.68 20.86
C ASP A 304 5.05 -5.00 21.09
N CYS A 305 4.77 -5.66 22.22
CA CYS A 305 5.26 -7.01 22.49
C CYS A 305 4.09 -7.98 22.37
N THR A 306 4.09 -8.82 21.33
CA THR A 306 2.93 -9.65 20.99
C THR A 306 3.30 -11.11 20.78
N SER A 307 2.37 -12.01 21.14
CA SER A 307 2.49 -13.44 20.84
C SER A 307 1.14 -14.07 20.51
N ALA A 308 1.14 -14.98 19.53
CA ALA A 308 -0.05 -15.79 19.23
C ALA A 308 -0.29 -16.88 20.28
N ALA A 309 0.71 -17.20 21.11
CA ALA A 309 0.54 -18.11 22.23
C ALA A 309 -0.34 -17.48 23.32
N ASN A 310 -1.05 -18.32 24.06
CA ASN A 310 -1.88 -17.90 25.20
C ASN A 310 -1.12 -17.88 26.54
N SER A 311 0.15 -18.28 26.54
CA SER A 311 1.00 -18.33 27.74
C SER A 311 2.45 -17.98 27.41
N TYR A 312 3.16 -17.43 28.39
CA TYR A 312 4.59 -17.12 28.30
C TYR A 312 5.36 -18.00 29.28
N SER A 313 6.68 -18.07 29.12
CA SER A 313 7.58 -18.77 30.03
C SER A 313 8.38 -17.78 30.88
N GLY A 314 8.80 -18.20 32.07
CA GLY A 314 9.54 -17.36 33.02
C GLY A 314 8.64 -16.38 33.78
N SER A 315 9.10 -15.14 33.98
CA SER A 315 8.37 -14.13 34.76
C SER A 315 8.36 -12.78 34.06
N THR A 316 7.20 -12.12 34.08
CA THR A 316 7.02 -10.76 33.58
C THR A 316 6.99 -9.70 34.69
N ASN A 317 7.20 -10.09 35.95
CA ASN A 317 7.00 -9.21 37.12
C ASN A 317 7.87 -7.95 37.10
N ALA A 318 9.07 -8.03 36.52
CA ALA A 318 10.00 -6.91 36.40
C ALA A 318 10.16 -6.42 34.95
N CYS A 319 9.48 -7.05 33.98
CA CYS A 319 9.49 -6.58 32.60
C CYS A 319 8.79 -5.23 32.49
N ILE A 320 9.31 -4.36 31.62
CA ILE A 320 8.72 -3.06 31.35
C ILE A 320 8.19 -3.05 29.91
N PHE A 321 6.87 -2.89 29.75
CA PHE A 321 6.21 -2.82 28.44
C PHE A 321 5.58 -1.44 28.26
N HIS A 322 6.20 -0.58 27.46
CA HIS A 322 5.73 0.80 27.26
C HIS A 322 4.45 0.89 26.41
N ASN A 323 4.36 0.06 25.36
CA ASN A 323 3.20 0.00 24.45
C ASN A 323 2.28 -1.20 24.69
N GLY A 324 2.53 -1.94 25.78
CA GLY A 324 1.72 -3.09 26.19
C GLY A 324 2.28 -4.44 25.75
N PHE A 325 1.76 -5.48 26.40
CA PHE A 325 2.08 -6.88 26.16
C PHE A 325 0.77 -7.64 25.89
N GLN A 326 0.64 -8.22 24.70
CA GLN A 326 -0.57 -8.91 24.28
C GLN A 326 -0.29 -10.36 23.87
N MET A 327 -1.09 -11.26 24.45
CA MET A 327 -1.07 -12.70 24.20
C MET A 327 -2.32 -13.12 23.44
N GLY A 328 -2.26 -14.25 22.74
CA GLY A 328 -3.37 -14.78 21.96
C GLY A 328 -3.75 -13.88 20.77
N VAL A 329 -2.80 -13.13 20.22
CA VAL A 329 -3.04 -12.37 18.98
C VAL A 329 -3.18 -13.32 17.79
N SER A 330 -3.71 -12.82 16.67
CA SER A 330 -3.83 -13.61 15.44
C SER A 330 -2.48 -14.19 15.01
N ASN A 331 -2.47 -15.48 14.70
CA ASN A 331 -1.29 -16.17 14.21
C ASN A 331 -0.86 -15.61 12.84
N GLN A 332 0.42 -15.32 12.70
CA GLN A 332 1.11 -14.91 11.49
C GLN A 332 2.18 -15.95 11.18
N SER A 333 2.21 -16.46 9.96
CA SER A 333 3.29 -17.34 9.50
C SER A 333 4.21 -16.57 8.57
N MET A 334 5.49 -16.95 8.52
CA MET A 334 6.42 -16.32 7.57
C MET A 334 5.91 -16.57 6.16
N GLN A 335 5.65 -15.50 5.44
CA GLN A 335 5.16 -15.61 4.08
C GLN A 335 6.23 -16.24 3.19
N GLN A 336 5.82 -17.13 2.29
CA GLN A 336 6.73 -17.70 1.31
C GLN A 336 7.36 -16.61 0.43
N ILE A 337 8.69 -16.52 0.49
CA ILE A 337 9.47 -15.57 -0.30
C ILE A 337 9.75 -16.17 -1.68
N SER A 338 9.40 -15.44 -2.74
CA SER A 338 9.72 -15.84 -4.11
C SER A 338 11.15 -15.41 -4.48
N PHE A 339 12.10 -16.29 -4.23
CA PHE A 339 13.51 -16.08 -4.57
C PHE A 339 13.73 -15.89 -6.08
N SER A 340 12.94 -16.55 -6.93
CA SER A 340 12.98 -16.34 -8.38
C SER A 340 12.56 -14.93 -8.78
N ASN A 341 11.59 -14.32 -8.09
CA ASN A 341 11.21 -12.91 -8.32
C ASN A 341 12.35 -11.96 -7.92
N LEU A 342 12.94 -12.17 -6.73
CA LEU A 342 14.10 -11.39 -6.27
C LEU A 342 15.29 -11.51 -7.24
N GLN A 343 15.53 -12.70 -7.78
CA GLN A 343 16.56 -12.93 -8.79
C GLN A 343 16.27 -12.13 -10.07
N ASN A 344 15.03 -12.15 -10.57
CA ASN A 344 14.66 -11.43 -11.80
C ASN A 344 14.78 -9.90 -11.66
N LYS A 345 14.64 -9.38 -10.43
CA LYS A 345 14.81 -7.95 -10.11
C LYS A 345 16.26 -7.57 -9.78
N ALA A 346 17.17 -8.54 -9.69
CA ALA A 346 18.54 -8.31 -9.30
C ALA A 346 19.30 -7.46 -10.33
N THR A 347 19.88 -6.35 -9.86
CA THR A 347 20.80 -5.51 -10.64
C THR A 347 22.11 -6.26 -10.93
N LEU A 348 22.52 -7.13 -10.00
CA LEU A 348 23.72 -7.97 -10.13
C LEU A 348 23.40 -9.39 -9.65
N GLN A 349 23.74 -10.38 -10.48
CA GLN A 349 23.68 -11.79 -10.09
C GLN A 349 25.09 -12.39 -10.12
N VAL A 350 25.46 -13.09 -9.04
CA VAL A 350 26.72 -13.84 -8.94
C VAL A 350 26.44 -15.26 -8.47
N GLU A 351 27.30 -16.19 -8.85
CA GLU A 351 27.12 -17.62 -8.54
C GLU A 351 28.16 -18.08 -7.50
N GLY A 352 27.72 -18.92 -6.56
CA GLY A 352 28.57 -19.50 -5.52
C GLY A 352 29.01 -18.50 -4.46
N ARG A 353 29.92 -18.95 -3.59
CA ARG A 353 30.39 -18.21 -2.42
C ARG A 353 30.91 -16.83 -2.81
N THR A 354 30.43 -15.82 -2.11
CA THR A 354 30.71 -14.41 -2.37
C THR A 354 31.11 -13.69 -1.09
N TYR A 355 32.13 -12.84 -1.16
CA TYR A 355 32.51 -11.93 -0.08
C TYR A 355 32.18 -10.51 -0.51
N VAL A 356 31.48 -9.77 0.35
CA VAL A 356 31.05 -8.39 0.11
C VAL A 356 31.58 -7.53 1.25
N THR A 357 32.42 -6.55 0.95
CA THR A 357 32.85 -5.54 1.92
C THR A 357 32.34 -4.17 1.50
N PHE A 358 31.45 -3.56 2.29
CA PHE A 358 30.98 -2.20 2.04
C PHE A 358 32.06 -1.18 2.40
N SER A 359 32.27 -0.20 1.52
CA SER A 359 33.31 0.82 1.60
C SER A 359 32.78 2.19 1.13
N GLY A 360 31.76 2.69 1.84
CA GLY A 360 31.03 3.91 1.50
C GLY A 360 30.12 3.67 0.30
N THR A 361 30.26 4.53 -0.72
CA THR A 361 29.45 4.49 -1.95
C THR A 361 29.80 3.33 -2.88
N ASN A 362 30.72 2.46 -2.47
CA ASN A 362 31.15 1.28 -3.19
C ASN A 362 31.16 0.05 -2.29
N MET A 363 31.10 -1.11 -2.91
CA MET A 363 31.36 -2.41 -2.30
C MET A 363 32.45 -3.15 -3.06
N LEU A 364 33.30 -3.85 -2.32
CA LEU A 364 34.34 -4.72 -2.83
C LEU A 364 33.82 -6.15 -2.83
N ILE A 365 33.66 -6.73 -4.02
CA ILE A 365 33.13 -8.08 -4.20
C ILE A 365 34.26 -9.03 -4.62
N THR A 366 34.46 -10.08 -3.84
CA THR A 366 35.33 -11.21 -4.20
C THR A 366 34.48 -12.43 -4.48
N ASN A 367 34.59 -12.97 -5.70
CA ASN A 367 33.89 -14.17 -6.15
C ASN A 367 34.77 -14.90 -7.17
N SER A 368 35.21 -16.11 -6.80
CA SER A 368 36.15 -16.89 -7.61
C SER A 368 35.58 -17.36 -8.95
N ARG A 369 34.25 -17.50 -9.07
CA ARG A 369 33.58 -17.95 -10.30
C ARG A 369 33.45 -16.83 -11.32
N MET A 370 33.32 -15.60 -10.83
CA MET A 370 33.38 -14.41 -11.66
C MET A 370 34.83 -14.01 -12.00
N GLY A 371 35.83 -14.67 -11.41
CA GLY A 371 37.22 -14.24 -11.50
C GLY A 371 37.49 -12.91 -10.79
N TRP A 372 36.64 -12.54 -9.84
CA TRP A 372 36.69 -11.26 -9.15
C TRP A 372 37.46 -11.36 -7.84
N ASN A 373 38.39 -10.44 -7.67
CA ASN A 373 39.11 -10.21 -6.43
C ASN A 373 39.01 -8.72 -6.10
N ASN A 374 38.25 -8.37 -5.05
CA ASN A 374 37.90 -7.00 -4.68
C ASN A 374 37.38 -6.17 -5.86
N GLN A 375 36.51 -6.76 -6.69
CA GLN A 375 35.84 -6.05 -7.76
C GLN A 375 35.01 -4.92 -7.16
N VAL A 376 35.29 -3.69 -7.59
CA VAL A 376 34.54 -2.51 -7.15
C VAL A 376 33.19 -2.50 -7.86
N VAL A 377 32.12 -2.41 -7.08
CA VAL A 377 30.75 -2.22 -7.56
C VAL A 377 30.12 -1.06 -6.80
N GLY A 378 29.41 -0.17 -7.50
CA GLY A 378 28.77 0.99 -6.87
C GLY A 378 27.55 0.62 -6.04
N CYS A 379 27.39 1.27 -4.90
CA CYS A 379 26.19 1.23 -4.08
C CYS A 379 25.19 2.26 -4.66
N SER A 380 24.40 1.85 -5.66
CA SER A 380 23.39 2.73 -6.25
C SER A 380 22.25 3.02 -5.27
N SER A 381 21.41 4.01 -5.58
CA SER A 381 20.26 4.39 -4.74
C SER A 381 19.15 3.31 -4.67
N SER A 382 19.28 2.20 -5.41
CA SER A 382 18.37 1.04 -5.33
C SER A 382 18.98 -0.20 -6.01
N THR A 383 19.89 -0.90 -5.34
CA THR A 383 20.52 -2.12 -5.87
C THR A 383 19.96 -3.39 -5.21
N VAL A 384 19.65 -4.40 -6.03
CA VAL A 384 19.46 -5.78 -5.55
C VAL A 384 20.62 -6.65 -6.03
N ILE A 385 21.30 -7.34 -5.13
CA ILE A 385 22.37 -8.31 -5.46
C ILE A 385 21.91 -9.69 -5.07
N TYR A 386 21.93 -10.60 -6.03
CA TYR A 386 21.47 -11.96 -5.84
C TYR A 386 22.63 -12.95 -5.99
N VAL A 387 22.90 -13.69 -4.92
CA VAL A 387 23.91 -14.76 -4.90
C VAL A 387 23.20 -16.09 -5.04
N LYS A 388 23.36 -16.72 -6.20
CA LYS A 388 22.72 -18.00 -6.54
C LYS A 388 23.64 -19.18 -6.28
N LYS A 389 23.06 -20.33 -5.96
CA LYS A 389 23.77 -21.58 -5.74
C LYS A 389 24.35 -22.08 -7.07
N SER A 390 25.55 -22.64 -7.01
CA SER A 390 26.14 -23.30 -8.17
C SER A 390 25.78 -24.78 -8.23
N ASN A 391 25.52 -25.26 -9.45
CA ASN A 391 25.34 -26.69 -9.73
C ASN A 391 26.67 -27.43 -9.99
N THR A 392 27.79 -26.72 -10.11
CA THR A 392 29.12 -27.28 -10.43
C THR A 392 30.13 -26.98 -9.34
N GLY A 393 31.29 -27.63 -9.29
CA GLY A 393 32.38 -27.34 -8.32
C GLY A 393 32.32 -28.12 -6.99
N THR A 394 33.01 -27.62 -5.96
CA THR A 394 33.19 -28.27 -4.64
C THR A 394 32.14 -27.82 -3.63
N SER A 395 31.99 -28.55 -2.52
CA SER A 395 31.13 -28.15 -1.40
C SER A 395 31.48 -26.78 -0.80
N SER A 396 32.71 -26.28 -1.00
CA SER A 396 33.13 -24.94 -0.55
C SER A 396 32.86 -23.81 -1.54
N THR A 397 32.59 -24.13 -2.80
CA THR A 397 32.40 -23.12 -3.87
C THR A 397 31.02 -23.19 -4.52
N LYS A 398 30.26 -24.24 -4.21
CA LYS A 398 28.87 -24.44 -4.63
C LYS A 398 27.86 -23.59 -3.85
N PRO A 399 27.94 -23.51 -2.52
CA PRO A 399 26.93 -22.81 -1.74
C PRO A 399 26.87 -21.34 -2.13
N ALA A 400 25.67 -20.78 -2.06
CA ALA A 400 25.41 -19.36 -2.24
C ALA A 400 25.71 -18.55 -0.97
N ASP A 401 26.80 -18.90 -0.27
CA ASP A 401 27.16 -18.25 0.99
C ASP A 401 27.60 -16.82 0.73
N VAL A 402 27.19 -15.89 1.59
CA VAL A 402 27.62 -14.50 1.52
C VAL A 402 28.29 -14.08 2.83
N TYR A 403 29.55 -13.67 2.73
CA TYR A 403 30.31 -13.11 3.84
C TYR A 403 30.27 -11.59 3.74
N VAL A 404 29.88 -10.90 4.81
CA VAL A 404 29.54 -9.47 4.73
C VAL A 404 30.00 -8.66 5.94
N GLY A 405 30.44 -7.42 5.68
CA GLY A 405 30.87 -6.44 6.67
C GLY A 405 31.19 -5.09 6.00
N GLY A 406 31.42 -4.03 6.79
CA GLY A 406 31.88 -2.73 6.31
C GLY A 406 30.89 -1.57 6.55
N THR A 407 31.08 -0.48 5.82
CA THR A 407 30.25 0.74 5.92
C THR A 407 29.57 1.02 4.59
N LEU A 408 28.25 1.10 4.58
CA LEU A 408 27.41 1.33 3.40
C LEU A 408 26.99 2.80 3.31
N ASP A 409 27.21 3.43 2.15
CA ASP A 409 26.56 4.67 1.72
C ASP A 409 25.68 4.32 0.50
N GLY A 410 24.36 4.34 0.67
CA GLY A 410 23.38 3.94 -0.34
C GLY A 410 22.42 2.84 0.10
N ARG A 411 21.65 2.31 -0.86
CA ARG A 411 20.50 1.42 -0.59
C ARG A 411 20.64 0.09 -1.32
N ILE A 412 20.77 -0.99 -0.55
CA ILE A 412 21.06 -2.32 -1.07
C ILE A 412 20.20 -3.38 -0.40
N THR A 413 19.69 -4.33 -1.19
CA THR A 413 19.22 -5.62 -0.70
C THR A 413 20.12 -6.74 -1.22
N LEU A 414 20.78 -7.44 -0.29
CA LEU A 414 21.56 -8.64 -0.55
C LEU A 414 20.69 -9.88 -0.36
N VAL A 415 20.68 -10.76 -1.34
CA VAL A 415 19.93 -12.02 -1.32
C VAL A 415 20.88 -13.19 -1.49
N ALA A 416 20.79 -14.18 -0.61
CA ALA A 416 21.59 -15.40 -0.65
C ALA A 416 20.67 -16.63 -0.75
N GLU A 417 20.90 -17.50 -1.73
CA GLU A 417 20.20 -18.80 -1.82
C GLU A 417 20.66 -19.83 -0.76
N ASN A 418 21.59 -19.45 0.12
CA ASN A 418 22.04 -20.25 1.26
C ASN A 418 22.14 -19.35 2.51
N ASP A 419 23.33 -19.26 3.11
CA ASP A 419 23.55 -18.57 4.39
C ASP A 419 24.27 -17.23 4.22
N PHE A 420 24.06 -16.33 5.19
CA PHE A 420 24.94 -15.18 5.42
C PHE A 420 25.91 -15.43 6.58
N TYR A 421 27.09 -14.85 6.48
CA TYR A 421 28.13 -14.82 7.50
C TYR A 421 28.55 -13.36 7.74
N ILE A 422 28.09 -12.77 8.84
CA ILE A 422 28.48 -11.43 9.28
C ILE A 422 29.84 -11.53 9.96
N THR A 423 30.86 -10.94 9.33
CA THR A 423 32.26 -11.10 9.76
C THR A 423 32.84 -9.86 10.43
N ASN A 424 32.17 -8.71 10.33
CA ASN A 424 32.58 -7.44 10.91
C ASN A 424 31.34 -6.56 11.18
N HIS A 425 31.52 -5.37 11.73
CA HIS A 425 30.46 -4.37 11.83
C HIS A 425 29.83 -4.10 10.46
N LEU A 426 28.54 -3.78 10.48
CA LEU A 426 27.79 -3.25 9.34
C LEU A 426 27.26 -1.88 9.75
N TYR A 427 27.80 -0.82 9.14
CA TYR A 427 27.41 0.56 9.43
C TYR A 427 26.71 1.20 8.24
N TYR A 428 25.88 2.20 8.54
CA TYR A 428 25.52 3.25 7.59
C TYR A 428 26.56 4.37 7.67
N ALA A 429 26.98 4.90 6.52
CA ALA A 429 27.91 6.02 6.44
C ALA A 429 27.32 7.27 7.12
N ALA A 430 26.02 7.47 6.95
CA ALA A 430 25.22 8.40 7.73
C ALA A 430 24.36 7.61 8.75
N ASP A 431 24.73 7.64 10.03
CA ASP A 431 23.96 6.97 11.10
C ASP A 431 22.55 7.58 11.22
N SER A 432 21.53 6.82 10.84
CA SER A 432 20.13 7.26 10.83
C SER A 432 19.55 7.57 12.21
N LYS A 433 20.18 7.14 13.30
CA LYS A 433 19.78 7.50 14.68
C LYS A 433 20.09 8.95 15.00
N THR A 434 21.08 9.54 14.32
CA THR A 434 21.57 10.90 14.60
C THR A 434 21.45 11.84 13.40
N ASN A 435 21.34 11.28 12.19
CA ASN A 435 21.19 12.02 10.95
C ASN A 435 19.85 11.69 10.28
N LEU A 436 18.90 12.63 10.38
CA LEU A 436 17.57 12.51 9.78
C LEU A 436 17.57 12.52 8.24
N LEU A 437 18.68 12.92 7.61
CA LEU A 437 18.85 12.91 6.16
C LEU A 437 19.53 11.63 5.65
N SER A 438 19.89 10.70 6.53
CA SER A 438 20.42 9.41 6.10
C SER A 438 19.41 8.73 5.18
N ASP A 439 19.86 8.32 3.99
CA ASP A 439 19.12 7.51 3.03
C ASP A 439 19.65 6.07 2.97
N ASP A 440 20.73 5.76 3.71
CA ASP A 440 21.37 4.44 3.77
C ASP A 440 20.40 3.36 4.26
N ALA A 441 20.34 2.25 3.54
CA ALA A 441 19.49 1.10 3.88
C ALA A 441 20.09 -0.22 3.41
N LEU A 442 20.23 -1.18 4.32
CA LEU A 442 20.67 -2.54 4.02
C LEU A 442 19.58 -3.55 4.35
N GLY A 443 19.15 -4.28 3.33
CA GLY A 443 18.33 -5.49 3.44
C GLY A 443 19.18 -6.73 3.26
N MET A 444 18.99 -7.75 4.09
CA MET A 444 19.60 -9.07 3.93
C MET A 444 18.53 -10.14 3.96
N ILE A 445 18.49 -11.01 2.94
CA ILE A 445 17.49 -12.06 2.80
C ILE A 445 18.21 -13.39 2.56
N ALA A 446 18.28 -14.21 3.61
CA ALA A 446 18.85 -15.55 3.59
C ALA A 446 17.75 -16.57 3.31
N LYS A 447 17.98 -17.42 2.31
CA LYS A 447 17.15 -18.60 2.08
C LYS A 447 17.25 -19.57 3.27
N SER A 448 18.43 -19.66 3.89
CA SER A 448 18.70 -20.51 5.05
C SER A 448 18.95 -19.63 6.29
N ASP A 449 20.19 -19.59 6.81
CA ASP A 449 20.55 -18.97 8.08
C ASP A 449 21.33 -17.65 7.92
N ILE A 450 21.41 -16.89 9.00
CA ILE A 450 22.32 -15.76 9.17
C ILE A 450 23.20 -16.02 10.40
N TYR A 451 24.50 -16.13 10.17
CA TYR A 451 25.51 -16.37 11.19
C TYR A 451 26.27 -15.09 11.53
N ILE A 452 26.42 -14.78 12.80
CA ILE A 452 27.51 -13.94 13.29
C ILE A 452 28.71 -14.85 13.56
N THR A 453 29.81 -14.62 12.86
CA THR A 453 30.99 -15.50 12.97
C THR A 453 31.77 -15.24 14.26
N THR A 454 32.61 -16.20 14.63
CA THR A 454 33.58 -16.05 15.73
C THR A 454 34.64 -14.98 15.43
N THR A 455 34.81 -14.58 14.17
CA THR A 455 35.73 -13.50 13.76
C THR A 455 35.13 -12.11 13.89
N ALA A 456 33.81 -11.98 14.11
CA ALA A 456 33.18 -10.68 14.31
C ALA A 456 33.76 -9.98 15.56
N PRO A 457 33.82 -8.65 15.60
CA PRO A 457 34.33 -7.92 16.76
C PRO A 457 33.40 -8.04 17.97
N ASP A 458 33.95 -7.82 19.17
CA ASP A 458 33.16 -7.54 20.37
C ASP A 458 32.40 -6.21 20.21
N ASN A 459 31.29 -6.03 20.95
CA ASN A 459 30.39 -4.88 20.80
C ASN A 459 29.92 -4.67 19.35
N LEU A 460 29.45 -5.76 18.73
CA LEU A 460 29.10 -5.81 17.33
C LEU A 460 27.92 -4.87 17.02
N GLN A 461 28.04 -4.14 15.93
CA GLN A 461 27.00 -3.23 15.43
C GLN A 461 26.59 -3.66 14.03
N ILE A 462 25.28 -3.87 13.84
CA ILE A 462 24.69 -4.31 12.57
C ILE A 462 23.56 -3.38 12.19
N TYR A 463 23.74 -2.63 11.11
CA TYR A 463 22.75 -1.69 10.60
C TYR A 463 22.10 -2.32 9.37
N ALA A 464 21.04 -3.10 9.59
CA ALA A 464 20.35 -3.85 8.54
C ALA A 464 18.97 -4.34 8.99
N HIS A 465 18.07 -4.51 8.02
CA HIS A 465 16.92 -5.39 8.19
C HIS A 465 17.22 -6.77 7.60
N MET A 466 17.14 -7.80 8.44
CA MET A 466 17.62 -9.15 8.16
C MET A 466 16.48 -10.16 8.19
N MET A 467 16.45 -11.06 7.22
CA MET A 467 15.46 -12.13 7.11
C MET A 467 16.14 -13.49 6.91
N ALA A 468 15.88 -14.44 7.80
CA ALA A 468 16.34 -15.83 7.70
C ALA A 468 15.14 -16.78 7.53
N THR A 469 14.92 -17.26 6.31
CA THR A 469 13.65 -17.90 5.95
C THR A 469 13.56 -19.39 6.27
N GLY A 470 14.71 -20.08 6.38
CA GLY A 470 14.75 -21.53 6.63
C GLY A 470 14.21 -22.39 5.49
N LEU A 471 14.10 -21.82 4.28
CA LEU A 471 13.66 -22.50 3.07
C LEU A 471 14.85 -23.29 2.46
N VAL A 472 15.02 -24.56 2.82
CA VAL A 472 16.09 -25.40 2.22
C VAL A 472 15.50 -26.40 1.21
N ASP A 473 16.17 -26.57 0.06
CA ASP A 473 15.65 -27.33 -1.09
C ASP A 473 15.47 -28.86 -0.87
N THR A 474 15.97 -29.46 0.23
CA THR A 474 15.77 -30.90 0.51
C THR A 474 16.02 -31.28 1.99
N ASN A 475 15.05 -31.99 2.62
CA ASN A 475 15.14 -32.95 3.75
C ASN A 475 16.28 -32.81 4.79
N SER A 476 16.55 -31.61 5.28
CA SER A 476 17.30 -31.39 6.53
C SER A 476 16.66 -30.21 7.27
N SER A 477 16.64 -30.28 8.60
CA SER A 477 15.91 -29.39 9.52
C SER A 477 15.89 -27.90 9.09
N THR A 478 14.69 -27.31 9.06
CA THR A 478 14.41 -25.92 8.65
C THR A 478 15.05 -24.91 9.59
N GLU A 479 16.33 -24.64 9.46
CA GLU A 479 16.95 -23.55 10.22
C GLU A 479 16.99 -22.28 9.37
N GLY A 480 16.05 -21.40 9.68
CA GLY A 480 16.03 -19.99 9.29
C GLY A 480 16.30 -19.17 10.52
N THR A 481 17.55 -19.17 10.97
CA THR A 481 17.97 -18.63 12.26
C THR A 481 18.92 -17.45 12.07
N PHE A 482 18.80 -16.46 12.94
CA PHE A 482 19.86 -15.48 13.19
C PHE A 482 20.59 -15.91 14.47
N LYS A 483 21.83 -16.41 14.35
CA LYS A 483 22.59 -16.98 15.48
C LYS A 483 24.05 -16.58 15.49
N VAL A 484 24.66 -16.64 16.67
CA VAL A 484 26.11 -16.52 16.82
C VAL A 484 26.71 -17.92 16.76
N VAL A 485 27.74 -18.09 15.93
CA VAL A 485 28.52 -19.32 15.90
C VAL A 485 29.17 -19.53 17.27
N ASP A 486 29.03 -20.74 17.82
CA ASP A 486 29.55 -21.11 19.15
C ASP A 486 29.07 -20.18 20.27
N TYR A 487 27.79 -19.76 20.24
CA TYR A 487 27.20 -18.79 21.19
C TYR A 487 27.38 -19.17 22.68
N ASP A 488 27.52 -20.46 22.99
CA ASP A 488 27.65 -21.05 24.32
C ASP A 488 29.12 -21.31 24.73
N HIS A 489 30.09 -20.87 23.92
CA HIS A 489 31.51 -21.02 24.18
C HIS A 489 32.22 -19.66 24.32
N GLY A 490 33.37 -19.67 25.00
CA GLY A 490 34.21 -18.48 25.17
C GLY A 490 33.77 -17.58 26.33
N SER A 491 34.09 -16.28 26.24
CA SER A 491 33.67 -15.25 27.20
C SER A 491 32.53 -14.41 26.65
N ALA A 492 31.93 -13.56 27.50
CA ALA A 492 31.06 -12.49 27.06
C ALA A 492 31.80 -11.54 26.09
N ARG A 493 31.12 -11.14 25.02
CA ARG A 493 31.63 -10.33 23.88
C ARG A 493 31.01 -8.92 23.83
N GLY A 494 30.37 -8.50 24.93
CA GLY A 494 29.70 -7.20 25.03
C GLY A 494 28.32 -7.19 24.38
N GLU A 495 27.95 -6.06 23.78
CA GLU A 495 26.62 -5.83 23.21
C GLU A 495 26.54 -6.27 21.74
N LEU A 496 25.42 -6.88 21.35
CA LEU A 496 25.01 -7.04 19.96
C LEU A 496 23.94 -6.00 19.66
N MET A 497 24.37 -4.94 18.97
CA MET A 497 23.54 -3.81 18.60
C MET A 497 23.02 -4.01 17.18
N VAL A 498 21.72 -4.23 17.04
CA VAL A 498 21.06 -4.28 15.72
C VAL A 498 20.25 -3.00 15.56
N HIS A 499 20.51 -2.24 14.51
CA HIS A 499 19.69 -1.10 14.08
C HIS A 499 18.99 -1.44 12.77
N GLY A 500 17.68 -1.68 12.83
CA GLY A 500 16.92 -2.27 11.73
C GLY A 500 15.96 -3.33 12.26
N GLY A 501 16.12 -4.59 11.86
CA GLY A 501 15.22 -5.64 12.35
C GLY A 501 15.64 -7.05 11.98
N ILE A 502 15.04 -8.03 12.65
CA ILE A 502 15.31 -9.46 12.46
C ILE A 502 13.99 -10.19 12.27
N VAL A 503 13.85 -10.86 11.13
CA VAL A 503 12.74 -11.77 10.83
C VAL A 503 13.35 -13.15 10.64
N GLN A 504 12.92 -14.14 11.44
CA GLN A 504 13.53 -15.47 11.39
C GLN A 504 12.48 -16.56 11.60
N HIS A 505 12.65 -17.70 10.95
CA HIS A 505 11.75 -18.83 11.18
C HIS A 505 11.97 -19.38 12.59
N ASN A 506 13.21 -19.70 12.94
CA ASN A 506 13.59 -20.22 14.24
C ASN A 506 14.50 -19.21 14.93
N ARG A 507 14.18 -18.80 16.16
CA ARG A 507 15.03 -17.85 16.88
C ARG A 507 16.38 -18.48 17.22
N GLY A 508 17.47 -17.86 16.76
CA GLY A 508 18.82 -18.28 17.07
C GLY A 508 19.37 -17.68 18.35
N ALA A 509 20.22 -18.43 19.06
CA ALA A 509 20.89 -17.94 20.26
C ALA A 509 22.13 -17.10 19.90
N VAL A 510 22.36 -16.05 20.69
CA VAL A 510 23.49 -15.12 20.50
C VAL A 510 24.44 -15.08 21.70
N GLY A 511 24.09 -15.78 22.78
CA GLY A 511 24.88 -15.84 24.01
C GLY A 511 24.14 -16.62 25.09
N THR A 512 24.83 -16.89 26.20
CA THR A 512 24.26 -17.50 27.41
C THR A 512 24.33 -16.52 28.58
N PHE A 513 23.52 -16.74 29.62
CA PHE A 513 23.49 -15.89 30.79
C PHE A 513 23.17 -16.67 32.06
N ASN A 514 23.54 -16.11 33.21
CA ASN A 514 23.15 -16.62 34.51
C ASN A 514 21.74 -16.12 34.85
N SER A 515 20.76 -17.03 34.93
CA SER A 515 19.35 -16.68 35.14
C SER A 515 19.02 -16.06 36.51
N GLY A 516 19.90 -16.23 37.51
CA GLY A 516 19.72 -15.62 38.84
C GLY A 516 20.25 -14.18 38.94
N THR A 517 21.23 -13.81 38.10
CA THR A 517 21.88 -12.50 38.14
C THR A 517 21.67 -11.65 36.88
N GLY A 518 21.21 -12.25 35.78
CA GLY A 518 21.08 -11.57 34.48
C GLY A 518 22.38 -11.37 33.71
N VAL A 519 23.52 -11.72 34.31
CA VAL A 519 24.87 -11.50 33.75
C VAL A 519 25.13 -12.43 32.57
N THR A 520 25.55 -11.86 31.45
CA THR A 520 25.99 -12.60 30.25
C THR A 520 27.26 -13.39 30.55
N LEU A 521 27.28 -14.67 30.16
CA LEU A 521 28.41 -15.59 30.38
C LEU A 521 29.24 -15.80 29.12
N THR A 522 28.57 -16.00 27.99
CA THR A 522 29.18 -16.24 26.66
C THR A 522 28.41 -15.48 25.59
N GLY A 523 29.05 -15.21 24.44
CA GLY A 523 28.40 -14.50 23.33
C GLY A 523 28.04 -13.06 23.70
N TYR A 524 26.94 -12.55 23.15
CA TYR A 524 26.54 -11.14 23.28
C TYR A 524 25.29 -10.93 24.12
N ASN A 525 25.22 -9.76 24.76
CA ASN A 525 23.99 -9.19 25.31
C ASN A 525 23.17 -8.51 24.20
N LYS A 526 21.83 -8.62 24.21
CA LYS A 526 20.99 -8.10 23.10
C LYS A 526 20.57 -6.65 23.34
N ASN A 527 20.79 -5.80 22.34
CA ASN A 527 20.27 -4.43 22.32
C ASN A 527 19.77 -4.06 20.92
N TYR A 528 18.47 -4.22 20.66
CA TYR A 528 17.92 -4.09 19.32
C TYR A 528 17.10 -2.81 19.19
N THR A 529 17.43 -2.03 18.18
CA THR A 529 16.78 -0.76 17.84
C THR A 529 16.16 -0.86 16.45
N TYR A 530 14.90 -0.47 16.33
CA TYR A 530 14.21 -0.45 15.06
C TYR A 530 14.57 0.80 14.26
N ASP A 531 14.90 0.63 12.98
CA ASP A 531 14.99 1.75 12.07
C ASP A 531 13.58 2.15 11.62
N THR A 532 13.03 3.20 12.25
CA THR A 532 11.66 3.65 12.00
C THR A 532 11.41 4.08 10.56
N ARG A 533 12.47 4.37 9.76
CA ARG A 533 12.32 4.69 8.34
C ARG A 533 11.75 3.51 7.55
N PHE A 534 11.99 2.27 7.98
CA PHE A 534 11.57 1.05 7.26
C PHE A 534 10.05 0.82 7.26
N GLU A 535 9.29 1.52 8.10
CA GLU A 535 7.83 1.50 8.04
C GLU A 535 7.31 2.09 6.72
N ILE A 536 8.03 3.06 6.16
CA ILE A 536 7.63 3.81 4.95
C ILE A 536 8.61 3.69 3.79
N ASP A 537 9.86 3.31 4.08
CA ASP A 537 10.98 3.28 3.15
C ASP A 537 11.95 2.14 3.48
N PRO A 538 11.52 0.87 3.33
CA PRO A 538 12.34 -0.30 3.58
C PRO A 538 13.52 -0.41 2.59
N PRO A 539 14.45 -1.34 2.80
CA PRO A 539 15.47 -1.65 1.79
C PRO A 539 14.84 -1.97 0.41
N PRO A 540 15.57 -1.75 -0.71
CA PRO A 540 15.02 -1.97 -2.05
C PRO A 540 14.45 -3.38 -2.25
N GLU A 541 13.26 -3.50 -2.85
CA GLU A 541 12.63 -4.80 -3.14
C GLU A 541 12.46 -5.72 -1.91
N TYR A 542 12.39 -5.17 -0.69
CA TYR A 542 12.23 -5.97 0.51
C TYR A 542 10.88 -6.71 0.51
N PRO A 543 10.79 -7.94 1.03
CA PRO A 543 9.59 -8.75 0.83
C PRO A 543 8.33 -8.15 1.46
N PRO A 544 7.23 -8.09 0.71
CA PRO A 544 5.97 -7.56 1.21
C PRO A 544 5.27 -8.50 2.19
N LEU A 545 4.38 -7.94 2.99
CA LEU A 545 3.32 -8.63 3.72
C LEU A 545 2.04 -8.61 2.88
N ASN A 546 1.51 -9.78 2.51
CA ASN A 546 0.35 -9.90 1.62
C ASN A 546 -0.96 -9.34 2.17
N ASP A 547 -1.08 -9.19 3.48
CA ASP A 547 -2.33 -8.84 4.17
C ASP A 547 -2.28 -7.47 4.85
N GLN A 548 -1.17 -6.74 4.72
CA GLN A 548 -0.99 -5.47 5.42
C GLN A 548 -0.64 -4.35 4.44
N LEU A 549 -1.62 -3.48 4.24
CA LEU A 549 -1.46 -2.22 3.52
C LEU A 549 -1.44 -1.07 4.52
N THR A 550 -0.61 -0.08 4.24
CA THR A 550 -0.75 1.25 4.83
C THR A 550 -1.46 2.12 3.83
N PHE A 551 -2.49 2.79 4.30
CA PHE A 551 -3.22 3.77 3.52
C PHE A 551 -2.70 5.16 3.91
N GLY A 552 -2.41 6.00 2.92
CA GLY A 552 -2.13 7.41 3.15
C GLY A 552 -3.42 8.19 3.29
N VAL A 553 -3.53 9.27 2.53
CA VAL A 553 -4.68 10.17 2.56
C VAL A 553 -5.92 9.47 2.01
N TRP A 554 -7.04 9.66 2.69
CA TRP A 554 -8.35 9.21 2.26
C TRP A 554 -9.18 10.41 1.83
N ARG A 555 -9.84 10.29 0.67
CA ARG A 555 -10.81 11.27 0.18
C ARG A 555 -12.07 10.54 -0.26
N GLN A 556 -13.20 11.05 0.19
CA GLN A 556 -14.53 10.64 -0.26
C GLN A 556 -15.13 11.80 -1.06
N ARG A 557 -15.72 11.47 -2.20
CA ARG A 557 -16.62 12.36 -2.96
C ARG A 557 -17.97 11.67 -3.07
#